data_AF-A0A7J4XY14-F1
#
_entry.id   AF-A0A7J4XY14-F1
#
_cell.length_a   1.000
_cell.length_b   1.000
_cell.length_c   1.000
_cell.angle_alpha   90.00
_cell.angle_beta   90.00
_cell.angle_gamma   90.00
#
_symmetry.space_group_name_H-M   'P 1'
#
loop_
_entity.id
_entity.type
_entity.pdbx_description
1 polymer ?
#
loop_
_entity_poly.entity_id
_entity_poly.type
_entity_poly.pdbx_seq_one_letter_code
_entity_poly.pdbx_strand_id
1 'polypeptide(L)' 'MEYSVEELKSALIEKCKSEGILYAKVAMDRRTKEMILPDTLQGALKHPEFFVCTCKKVKDQYVVEEITKV' A
#
# COMPACT_ATOMS: atom_id res chain seq x y z
N MET A 1 8.20 -15.26 -7.82
CA MET A 1 6.73 -15.20 -7.79
C MET A 1 6.38 -13.82 -7.29
N GLU A 2 5.57 -13.06 -8.04
CA GLU A 2 5.05 -11.78 -7.56
C GLU A 2 3.73 -12.02 -6.82
N TYR A 3 3.52 -11.31 -5.73
CA TYR A 3 2.28 -11.38 -4.97
C TYR A 3 1.17 -10.62 -5.69
N SER A 4 -0.04 -11.17 -5.59
CA SER A 4 -1.22 -10.53 -6.14
C SER A 4 -1.54 -9.24 -5.38
N VAL A 5 -2.13 -8.27 -6.09
CA VAL A 5 -2.56 -6.99 -5.48
C VAL A 5 -3.52 -7.22 -4.32
N GLU A 6 -4.37 -8.24 -4.38
CA GLU A 6 -5.30 -8.60 -3.29
C GLU A 6 -4.60 -9.06 -2.01
N GLU A 7 -3.50 -9.80 -2.15
CA GLU A 7 -2.68 -10.22 -1.00
C GLU A 7 -1.97 -9.02 -0.36
N LEU A 8 -1.43 -8.12 -1.18
CA LEU A 8 -0.78 -6.90 -0.71
C LEU A 8 -1.77 -6.00 0.03
N LYS A 9 -2.98 -5.82 -0.52
CA LYS A 9 -4.06 -5.06 0.13
C LYS A 9 -4.45 -5.65 1.48
N SER A 10 -4.60 -6.98 1.56
CA SER A 10 -4.94 -7.65 2.82
C SER A 10 -3.85 -7.47 3.87
N ALA A 11 -2.59 -7.70 3.51
CA ALA A 11 -1.45 -7.51 4.41
C ALA A 11 -1.33 -6.07 4.92
N LEU A 12 -1.57 -5.09 4.05
CA LEU A 12 -1.58 -3.68 4.42
C LEU A 12 -2.70 -3.34 5.41
N ILE A 13 -3.91 -3.85 5.18
CA ILE A 13 -5.05 -3.64 6.07
C ILE A 13 -4.77 -4.22 7.45
N GLU A 14 -4.21 -5.43 7.54
CA GLU A 14 -3.85 -6.04 8.82
C GLU A 14 -2.80 -5.22 9.58
N LYS A 15 -1.75 -4.77 8.88
CA LYS A 15 -0.76 -3.86 9.47
C LYS A 15 -1.37 -2.57 9.96
N CYS A 16 -2.15 -1.88 9.12
CA CYS A 16 -2.76 -0.62 9.50
C CYS A 16 -3.75 -0.77 10.67
N LYS A 17 -4.48 -1.88 10.76
CA LYS A 17 -5.30 -2.23 11.93
C LYS A 17 -4.47 -2.42 13.18
N SER A 18 -3.39 -3.21 13.10
CA SER A 18 -2.52 -3.51 14.23
C SER A 18 -1.78 -2.27 14.76
N GLU A 19 -1.34 -1.39 13.87
CA GLU A 19 -0.61 -0.17 14.21
C GLU A 19 -1.54 1.04 14.49
N GLY A 20 -2.86 0.90 14.29
CA GLY A 20 -3.82 1.97 14.51
C GLY A 20 -3.72 3.13 13.50
N ILE A 21 -3.22 2.85 12.30
CA ILE A 21 -2.95 3.85 11.25
C ILE A 21 -4.29 4.31 10.65
N LEU A 22 -4.65 5.58 10.84
CA LEU A 22 -5.87 6.11 10.24
C LEU A 22 -5.74 6.40 8.75
N TYR A 23 -4.55 6.82 8.31
CA TYR A 23 -4.27 7.17 6.94
C TYR A 23 -2.76 7.02 6.69
N ALA A 24 -2.38 6.27 5.66
CA ALA A 24 -1.01 6.14 5.22
C ALA A 24 -0.91 5.99 3.71
N LYS A 25 0.14 6.56 3.15
CA LYS A 25 0.47 6.46 1.73
C LYS A 25 1.76 5.68 1.60
N VAL A 26 1.69 4.51 1.00
CA VAL A 26 2.79 3.54 1.03
C VAL A 26 3.03 2.93 -0.33
N ALA A 27 4.26 2.47 -0.50
CA ALA A 27 4.66 1.62 -1.61
C ALA A 27 4.91 0.23 -1.05
N MET A 28 4.28 -0.80 -1.60
CA MET A 28 4.54 -2.18 -1.22
C MET A 28 5.39 -2.86 -2.28
N ASP A 29 6.45 -3.55 -1.87
CA ASP A 29 7.22 -4.39 -2.77
C ASP A 29 6.40 -5.63 -3.16
N ARG A 30 6.17 -5.82 -4.46
CA ARG A 30 5.35 -6.92 -4.99
C ARG A 30 6.04 -8.29 -4.85
N ARG A 31 7.34 -8.32 -4.57
CA ARG A 31 8.13 -9.55 -4.39
C ARG A 31 8.32 -9.89 -2.93
N THR A 32 8.42 -8.91 -2.03
CA THR A 32 8.70 -9.17 -0.60
C THR A 32 7.51 -8.90 0.33
N LYS A 33 6.42 -8.29 -0.16
CA LYS A 33 5.29 -7.77 0.66
C LYS A 33 5.71 -6.69 1.68
N GLU A 34 6.92 -6.16 1.57
CA GLU A 34 7.38 -5.14 2.50
C GLU A 34 6.71 -3.79 2.22
N MET A 35 6.28 -3.13 3.30
CA MET A 35 5.72 -1.79 3.26
C MET A 35 6.85 -0.78 3.37
N ILE A 36 6.98 0.05 2.34
CA ILE A 36 7.99 1.09 2.21
C ILE A 36 7.25 2.43 2.25
N LEU A 37 7.78 3.37 3.03
CA LEU A 37 7.35 4.75 2.99
C LEU A 37 8.16 5.44 1.89
N PRO A 38 7.56 5.76 0.73
CA PRO A 38 8.32 6.37 -0.35
C PRO A 38 8.65 7.82 0.00
N ASP A 39 9.91 8.23 -0.20
CA ASP A 39 10.33 9.63 -0.07
C ASP A 39 9.52 10.54 -1.00
N THR A 40 9.27 10.06 -2.22
CA THR A 40 8.40 10.73 -3.20
C THR A 40 7.48 9.71 -3.88
N LEU A 41 6.20 10.07 -4.00
CA LEU A 41 5.22 9.22 -4.67
C LEU A 41 5.56 8.99 -6.14
N GLN A 42 6.04 10.03 -6.83
CA GLN A 42 6.46 9.91 -8.22
C GLN A 42 7.65 8.98 -8.39
N GLY A 43 8.57 8.92 -7.42
CA GLY A 43 9.65 7.95 -7.41
C GLY A 43 9.09 6.54 -7.40
N ALA A 44 8.28 6.21 -6.40
CA ALA A 44 7.68 4.88 -6.28
C ALA A 44 6.81 4.48 -7.48
N LEU A 45 6.03 5.41 -8.05
CA LEU A 45 5.20 5.17 -9.24
C LEU A 45 6.00 4.91 -10.52
N LYS A 46 7.29 5.27 -10.57
CA LYS A 46 8.17 4.95 -11.71
C LYS A 46 8.69 3.52 -11.66
N HIS A 47 8.59 2.85 -10.51
CA HIS A 47 9.06 1.48 -10.32
C HIS A 47 7.87 0.52 -10.42
N PRO A 48 7.79 -0.31 -11.47
CA PRO A 48 6.70 -1.26 -11.64
C PRO A 48 6.69 -2.37 -10.56
N GLU A 49 7.82 -2.54 -9.88
CA GLU A 49 8.00 -3.51 -8.79
C GLU A 49 7.28 -3.07 -7.51
N PHE A 50 6.91 -1.78 -7.39
CA PHE A 50 6.16 -1.25 -6.27
C PHE A 50 4.67 -1.11 -6.58
N PHE A 51 3.86 -1.56 -5.64
CA PHE A 51 2.43 -1.28 -5.58
C PHE A 51 2.21 -0.05 -4.70
N VAL A 52 1.99 1.11 -5.32
CA VAL A 52 1.76 2.36 -4.60
C VAL A 52 0.28 2.50 -4.30
N CYS A 53 -0.07 2.64 -3.02
CA CYS A 53 -1.45 2.74 -2.58
C CYS A 53 -1.61 3.66 -1.38
N THR A 54 -2.84 4.10 -1.18
CA THR A 54 -3.28 4.84 -0.01
C THR A 54 -4.17 3.93 0.82
N CYS A 55 -3.78 3.69 2.07
CA CYS A 55 -4.62 3.01 3.05
C CYS A 55 -5.27 4.07 3.93
N LYS A 56 -6.60 4.06 4.04
CA LYS A 56 -7.35 4.99 4.88
C LYS A 56 -8.47 4.28 5.63
N LYS A 57 -8.65 4.63 6.89
CA LYS A 57 -9.79 4.18 7.70
C LYS A 57 -11.00 5.05 7.36
N VAL A 58 -12.00 4.46 6.70
CA VAL A 58 -13.29 5.08 6.42
C VAL A 58 -14.32 4.46 7.36
N LYS A 59 -14.81 5.25 8.33
CA LYS A 59 -15.65 4.76 9.44
C LYS A 59 -14.93 3.64 10.20
N ASP A 60 -15.44 2.42 10.16
CA ASP A 60 -14.85 1.24 10.82
C ASP A 60 -14.16 0.27 9.84
N GLN A 61 -14.00 0.68 8.58
CA GLN A 61 -13.39 -0.15 7.53
C GLN A 61 -12.12 0.49 7.01
N TYR A 62 -11.14 -0.35 6.68
CA TYR A 62 -9.92 0.08 6.00
C TYR A 62 -10.11 -0.08 4.50
N VAL A 63 -9.85 0.99 3.76
CA VAL A 63 -9.96 1.04 2.31
C VAL A 63 -8.56 1.29 1.75
N VAL A 64 -8.15 0.44 0.80
CA VAL A 64 -6.88 0.58 0.07
C VAL A 64 -7.17 0.99 -1.35
N GLU A 65 -6.73 2.19 -1.72
CA GLU A 65 -6.86 2.74 -3.06
C GLU A 65 -5.49 2.72 -3.74
N GLU A 66 -5.40 2.00 -4.86
CA GLU A 66 -4.21 2.01 -5.70
C GLU A 66 -4.04 3.39 -6.34
N ILE A 67 -2.81 3.88 -6.35
CA ILE A 67 -2.46 5.11 -7.06
C ILE A 67 -1.90 4.69 -8.40
N THR A 68 -2.72 4.70 -9.43
CA THR A 68 -2.23 4.62 -10.81
C THR A 68 -1.96 6.03 -11.31
N LYS A 69 -0.87 6.21 -12.06
CA LYS A 69 -0.52 7.48 -12.72
C LYS A 69 -1.75 8.02 -13.47
N VAL A 70 -2.19 9.24 -13.16
CA VAL A 70 -3.12 10.03 -13.99
C VAL A 70 -2.36 10.70 -15.12
#